data_AF-A0A7S3CT05-F1
#
_entry.id   AF-A0A7S3CT05-F1
#
_cell.length_a   1.000
_cell.length_b   1.000
_cell.length_c   1.000
_cell.angle_alpha   90.00
_cell.angle_beta   90.00
_cell.angle_gamma   90.00
#
_symmetry.space_group_name_H-M   'P 1'
#
loop_
_entity.id
_entity.type
_entity.pdbx_description
1 polymer ?
#
loop_
_entity_poly.entity_id
_entity_poly.type
_entity_poly.pdbx_seq_one_letter_code
_entity_poly.pdbx_strand_id
1 'polypeptide(L)'
;KVSSGGLKILRLAILLAPALFSSPVASTSKAEALVSEAAHAGAVADNYTETELVHVFEIARHGARSSMLPSDYFSVPADDLTPMGMRQRFLLGRFNKVANGRSRSKYLWDIHIESTDEYKTIMSGYAEMLGVDHEDQ
;
A
#
# COMPACT_ATOMS: atom_id res chain seq x y z
N LYS A 1 25.89 -28.48 -17.50
CA LYS A 1 25.95 -27.07 -17.03
C LYS A 1 24.77 -26.85 -16.11
N VAL A 2 25.01 -26.88 -14.80
CA VAL A 2 24.02 -26.62 -13.74
C VAL A 2 24.22 -25.17 -13.33
N SER A 3 23.19 -24.33 -13.51
CA SER A 3 23.20 -22.94 -13.04
C SER A 3 22.20 -22.82 -11.90
N SER A 4 22.74 -22.70 -10.70
CA SER A 4 22.04 -22.44 -9.45
C SER A 4 21.62 -20.97 -9.39
N GLY A 5 20.33 -20.70 -9.59
CA GLY A 5 19.72 -19.39 -9.34
C GLY A 5 18.98 -19.42 -8.00
N GLY A 6 19.59 -18.87 -6.95
CA GLY A 6 19.05 -18.85 -5.60
C GLY A 6 17.76 -18.03 -5.49
N LEU A 7 16.67 -18.71 -5.15
CA LEU A 7 15.41 -18.11 -4.76
C LEU A 7 15.56 -17.54 -3.34
N LYS A 8 15.59 -16.21 -3.21
CA LYS A 8 15.56 -15.52 -1.90
C LYS A 8 14.21 -14.84 -1.72
N ILE A 9 13.28 -15.55 -1.09
CA ILE A 9 12.05 -15.00 -0.54
C ILE A 9 12.35 -14.63 0.92
N LEU A 10 12.19 -13.36 1.29
CA LEU A 10 11.55 -12.90 2.53
C LEU A 10 11.67 -11.37 2.61
N ARG A 11 10.54 -10.66 2.68
CA ARG A 11 10.48 -9.36 3.34
C ARG A 11 9.31 -9.35 4.32
N LEU A 12 9.65 -9.49 5.59
CA LEU A 12 8.83 -9.21 6.75
C LEU A 12 9.05 -7.72 7.09
N ALA A 13 8.01 -6.90 7.03
CA ALA A 13 8.06 -5.53 7.53
C ALA A 13 7.03 -5.37 8.66
N ILE A 14 7.54 -5.30 9.89
CA ILE A 14 6.80 -4.95 11.10
C ILE A 14 6.75 -3.41 11.15
N LEU A 15 5.56 -2.83 11.03
CA LEU A 15 5.31 -1.40 11.19
C LEU A 15 4.88 -1.10 12.62
N LEU A 16 5.70 -0.35 13.36
CA LEU A 16 5.32 0.28 14.62
C LEU A 16 5.90 1.69 14.70
N ALA A 17 5.04 2.71 14.68
CA ALA A 17 5.33 4.03 15.22
C ALA A 17 4.03 4.80 15.50
N PRO A 18 3.75 5.21 16.76
CA PRO A 18 2.71 6.17 17.06
C PRO A 18 3.27 7.57 17.39
N ALA A 19 2.44 8.58 17.08
CA ALA A 19 2.32 9.91 17.69
C ALA A 19 3.46 10.94 17.52
N LEU A 20 3.12 12.13 17.01
CA LEU A 20 2.84 13.32 17.85
C LEU A 20 2.47 14.54 16.99
N PHE A 21 1.34 15.14 17.37
CA PHE A 21 0.83 16.43 16.93
C PHE A 21 1.49 17.54 17.77
N SER A 22 2.01 18.62 17.18
CA SER A 22 2.08 19.96 17.80
C SER A 22 2.47 21.03 16.76
N SER A 23 2.00 22.26 16.99
CA SER A 23 1.72 23.39 16.09
C SER A 23 2.89 24.15 15.43
N PRO A 24 2.63 25.05 14.44
CA PRO A 24 3.64 25.75 13.65
C PRO A 24 4.01 27.15 14.21
N VAL A 25 5.20 27.68 13.86
CA VAL A 25 5.48 29.08 13.48
C VAL A 25 6.99 29.30 13.26
N ALA A 26 7.31 29.72 12.02
CA ALA A 26 8.40 30.57 11.52
C ALA A 26 9.84 30.45 12.08
N SER A 27 10.76 29.94 11.24
CA SER A 27 11.95 30.69 10.81
C SER A 27 12.64 29.94 9.66
N THR A 28 12.37 30.41 8.45
CA THR A 28 12.89 29.93 7.18
C THR A 28 14.33 30.43 6.99
N SER A 29 15.31 29.57 7.27
CA SER A 29 16.66 29.61 6.67
C SER A 29 17.55 28.43 7.11
N LYS A 30 17.17 27.70 8.16
CA LYS A 30 17.83 26.43 8.56
C LYS A 30 17.04 25.16 8.25
N ALA A 31 15.77 25.29 7.84
CA ALA A 31 14.93 24.16 7.46
C ALA A 31 15.33 23.57 6.09
N GLU A 32 15.87 24.37 5.16
CA GLU A 32 16.28 23.89 3.83
C GLU A 32 17.50 22.95 3.88
N ALA A 33 18.38 23.12 4.87
CA ALA A 33 19.53 22.24 5.06
C ALA A 33 19.17 20.86 5.65
N LEU A 34 18.05 20.76 6.37
CA LEU A 34 17.56 19.48 6.90
C LEU A 34 16.58 18.76 5.95
N VAL A 35 15.98 19.50 5.02
CA VAL A 35 15.16 18.91 3.94
C VAL A 35 16.04 18.20 2.90
N SER A 36 17.28 18.64 2.67
CA SER A 36 18.19 17.91 1.77
C SER A 36 18.75 16.62 2.37
N GLU A 37 18.82 16.51 3.71
CA GLU A 37 19.30 15.30 4.40
C GLU A 37 18.17 14.26 4.59
N ALA A 38 16.92 14.71 4.78
CA ALA A 38 15.75 13.83 4.79
C ALA A 38 15.40 13.27 3.41
N ALA A 39 15.74 13.98 2.32
CA ALA A 39 15.65 13.45 0.96
C ALA A 39 16.60 12.25 0.73
N HIS A 40 17.61 12.06 1.57
CA HIS A 40 18.54 10.93 1.51
C HIS A 40 18.11 9.70 2.32
N ALA A 41 17.11 9.83 3.19
CA ALA A 41 16.63 8.74 4.06
C ALA A 41 15.36 8.03 3.53
N GLY A 42 14.86 8.44 2.36
CA GLY A 42 13.69 7.85 1.69
C GLY A 42 14.03 7.14 0.37
N ALA A 43 15.31 6.87 0.10
CA ALA A 43 15.74 6.13 -1.08
C ALA A 43 15.35 4.65 -0.93
N VAL A 44 14.10 4.34 -1.25
CA VAL A 44 13.67 2.97 -1.58
C VAL A 44 14.38 2.61 -2.88
N ALA A 45 15.60 2.10 -2.75
CA ALA A 45 16.37 1.34 -3.74
C ALA A 45 15.97 1.52 -5.22
N ASP A 46 16.37 2.65 -5.83
CA ASP A 46 16.50 2.82 -7.29
C ASP A 46 17.73 2.02 -7.78
N ASN A 47 17.68 0.70 -7.63
CA ASN A 47 18.73 -0.21 -8.08
C ASN A 47 18.14 -1.33 -8.94
N TYR A 48 17.25 -0.97 -9.85
CA TYR A 48 16.92 -1.82 -10.99
C TYR A 48 17.52 -1.18 -12.23
N THR A 49 18.72 -1.65 -12.59
CA THR A 49 19.20 -1.61 -13.98
C THR A 49 18.03 -2.00 -14.88
N GLU A 50 17.69 -1.20 -15.90
CA GLU A 50 16.60 -1.35 -16.89
C GLU A 50 16.12 -2.80 -17.07
N THR A 51 15.36 -3.29 -16.10
CA THR A 51 14.80 -4.63 -16.07
C THR A 51 13.32 -4.37 -16.18
N GLU A 52 12.81 -4.60 -17.39
CA GLU A 52 11.41 -4.41 -17.70
C GLU A 52 10.56 -5.17 -16.67
N LEU A 53 9.65 -4.46 -15.99
CA LEU A 53 8.77 -5.04 -14.98
C LEU A 53 7.73 -5.94 -15.64
N VAL A 54 8.06 -7.24 -15.77
CA VAL A 54 7.19 -8.23 -16.43
C VAL A 54 5.99 -8.60 -15.57
N HIS A 55 6.20 -8.90 -14.29
CA HIS A 55 5.16 -9.43 -13.39
C HIS A 55 5.31 -8.90 -11.97
N VAL A 56 4.17 -8.61 -11.33
CA VAL A 56 4.08 -8.21 -9.92
C VAL A 56 3.10 -9.16 -9.23
N PHE A 57 3.49 -9.65 -8.06
CA PHE A 57 2.67 -10.47 -7.20
C PHE A 57 2.63 -9.83 -5.81
N GLU A 58 1.43 -9.73 -5.23
CA GLU A 58 1.21 -9.18 -3.89
C GLU A 58 0.39 -10.17 -3.06
N ILE A 59 0.81 -10.39 -1.81
CA ILE A 59 -0.05 -10.97 -0.77
C ILE A 59 -0.40 -9.87 0.19
N ALA A 60 -1.68 -9.53 0.23
CA ALA A 60 -2.20 -8.49 1.09
C ALA A 60 -3.08 -9.05 2.20
N ARG A 61 -3.04 -8.40 3.36
CA ARG A 61 -4.08 -8.56 4.38
C ARG A 61 -5.25 -7.63 4.08
N HIS A 62 -6.41 -7.96 4.67
CA HIS A 62 -7.55 -7.06 4.71
C HIS A 62 -7.18 -5.71 5.35
N GLY A 63 -7.94 -4.65 5.04
CA GLY A 63 -7.78 -3.35 5.69
C GLY A 63 -8.19 -3.35 7.16
N ALA A 64 -8.07 -2.20 7.85
CA ALA A 64 -8.52 -2.07 9.24
C ALA A 64 -9.97 -2.53 9.46
N ARG A 65 -10.17 -3.41 10.45
CA ARG A 65 -11.46 -4.01 10.81
C ARG A 65 -11.94 -3.53 12.18
N SER A 66 -13.23 -3.70 12.45
CA SER A 66 -13.79 -3.54 13.79
C SER A 66 -13.28 -4.65 14.71
N SER A 67 -13.53 -4.50 16.01
CA SER A 67 -13.23 -5.55 16.99
C SER A 67 -14.02 -6.83 16.68
N MET A 68 -13.45 -7.97 17.06
CA MET A 68 -14.12 -9.28 16.93
C MET A 68 -15.36 -9.39 17.82
N LEU A 69 -15.39 -8.63 18.92
CA LEU A 69 -16.56 -8.50 19.77
C LEU A 69 -17.40 -7.28 19.33
N PRO A 70 -18.73 -7.33 19.45
CA PRO A 70 -19.59 -6.19 19.23
C PRO A 70 -19.14 -4.97 20.05
N SER A 71 -19.19 -3.80 19.43
CA SER A 71 -18.73 -2.55 20.03
C SER A 71 -19.48 -1.37 19.42
N ASP A 72 -19.97 -0.48 20.26
CA ASP A 72 -20.69 0.74 19.83
C ASP A 72 -19.77 1.80 19.20
N TYR A 73 -18.44 1.61 19.28
CA TYR A 73 -17.45 2.52 18.67
C TYR A 73 -17.36 2.41 17.14
N PHE A 74 -17.85 1.31 16.55
CA PHE A 74 -17.78 1.09 15.11
C PHE A 74 -19.17 1.12 14.49
N SER A 75 -19.30 1.76 13.33
CA SER A 75 -20.54 1.80 12.56
C SER A 75 -20.76 0.55 11.68
N VAL A 76 -19.83 -0.41 11.74
CA VAL A 76 -19.88 -1.67 11.00
C VAL A 76 -20.00 -2.84 11.99
N PRO A 77 -20.53 -4.00 11.56
CA PRO A 77 -20.61 -5.20 12.40
C PRO A 77 -19.26 -5.62 12.98
N ALA A 78 -19.30 -6.48 14.00
CA ALA A 78 -18.09 -7.05 14.58
C ALA A 78 -17.31 -7.88 13.54
N ASP A 79 -15.98 -7.79 13.61
CA ASP A 79 -15.02 -8.38 12.66
C ASP A 79 -15.11 -7.88 11.19
N ASP A 80 -16.01 -6.94 10.89
CA ASP A 80 -16.15 -6.40 9.53
C ASP A 80 -15.14 -5.29 9.21
N LEU A 81 -14.92 -5.11 7.91
CA LEU A 81 -14.04 -4.10 7.36
C LEU A 81 -14.60 -2.69 7.62
N THR A 82 -13.79 -1.81 8.19
CA THR A 82 -14.21 -0.43 8.47
C THR A 82 -14.10 0.46 7.23
N PRO A 83 -14.79 1.62 7.18
CA PRO A 83 -14.62 2.60 6.11
C PRO A 83 -13.16 3.08 5.96
N MET A 84 -12.43 3.20 7.08
CA MET A 84 -11.00 3.53 7.04
C MET A 84 -10.16 2.39 6.47
N GLY A 85 -10.51 1.14 6.78
CA GLY A 85 -9.89 -0.04 6.18
C GLY A 85 -10.11 -0.12 4.66
N MET A 86 -11.31 0.17 4.20
CA MET A 86 -11.62 0.32 2.77
C MET A 86 -10.74 1.40 2.13
N ARG A 87 -10.64 2.58 2.76
CA ARG A 87 -9.82 3.69 2.27
C ARG A 87 -8.33 3.33 2.20
N GLN A 88 -7.81 2.56 3.16
CA GLN A 88 -6.42 2.09 3.13
C GLN A 88 -6.15 1.25 1.88
N ARG A 89 -7.01 0.28 1.57
CA ARG A 89 -6.85 -0.58 0.39
C ARG A 89 -7.00 0.19 -0.91
N PHE A 90 -7.96 1.11 -0.97
CA PHE A 90 -8.11 2.01 -2.11
C PHE A 90 -6.83 2.83 -2.39
N LEU A 91 -6.25 3.43 -1.35
CA LEU A 91 -5.01 4.20 -1.51
C LEU A 91 -3.82 3.33 -1.89
N LEU A 92 -3.77 2.09 -1.39
CA LEU A 92 -2.73 1.15 -1.80
C LEU A 92 -2.85 0.80 -3.29
N GLY A 93 -4.06 0.56 -3.79
CA GLY A 93 -4.29 0.33 -5.22
C GLY A 93 -3.83 1.51 -6.07
N ARG A 94 -4.16 2.75 -5.65
CA ARG A 94 -3.66 3.96 -6.31
C ARG A 94 -2.14 4.06 -6.30
N PHE A 95 -1.51 3.77 -5.16
CA PHE A 95 -0.06 3.77 -5.06
C PHE A 95 0.58 2.72 -5.97
N ASN A 96 0.06 1.49 -5.96
CA ASN A 96 0.54 0.38 -6.80
C ASN A 96 0.44 0.70 -8.29
N LYS A 97 -0.60 1.41 -8.72
CA LYS A 97 -0.73 1.91 -10.10
C LYS A 97 0.45 2.80 -10.49
N VAL A 98 0.76 3.79 -9.64
CA VAL A 98 1.84 4.76 -9.85
C VAL A 98 3.21 4.09 -9.76
N ALA A 99 3.44 3.30 -8.72
CA ALA A 99 4.72 2.65 -8.46
C ALA A 99 5.13 1.66 -9.55
N ASN A 100 4.17 0.98 -10.17
CA ASN A 100 4.44 0.02 -11.25
C ASN A 100 4.52 0.67 -12.65
N GLY A 101 4.39 2.01 -12.75
CA GLY A 101 4.65 2.76 -13.99
C GLY A 101 3.77 2.39 -15.18
N ARG A 102 2.63 1.74 -14.96
CA ARG A 102 1.78 1.24 -16.05
C ARG A 102 0.75 2.31 -16.47
N SER A 103 0.44 2.36 -17.76
CA SER A 103 -0.58 3.27 -18.32
C SER A 103 -1.93 2.57 -18.41
N ARG A 104 -3.01 3.35 -18.27
CA ARG A 104 -4.40 2.94 -18.02
C ARG A 104 -4.95 1.87 -18.98
N SER A 105 -4.46 1.79 -20.20
CA SER A 105 -5.06 0.98 -21.27
C SER A 105 -4.88 -0.54 -21.13
N LYS A 106 -4.08 -1.03 -20.17
CA LYS A 106 -3.76 -2.47 -20.03
C LYS A 106 -4.31 -3.17 -18.77
N TYR A 107 -4.89 -2.45 -17.81
CA TYR A 107 -5.01 -2.99 -16.45
C TYR A 107 -6.14 -3.99 -16.21
N LEU A 108 -7.31 -3.85 -16.85
CA LEU A 108 -8.48 -4.66 -16.49
C LEU A 108 -8.34 -6.15 -16.85
N TRP A 109 -7.52 -6.47 -17.84
CA TRP A 109 -7.31 -7.85 -18.28
C TRP A 109 -6.02 -8.47 -17.72
N ASP A 110 -5.08 -7.64 -17.26
CA ASP A 110 -3.75 -8.07 -16.80
C ASP A 110 -3.66 -8.24 -15.27
N ILE A 111 -4.69 -7.83 -14.52
CA ILE A 111 -4.73 -7.95 -13.07
C ILE A 111 -5.60 -9.14 -12.67
N HIS A 112 -5.01 -10.06 -11.90
CA HIS A 112 -5.72 -11.15 -11.26
C HIS A 112 -5.76 -10.90 -9.75
N ILE A 113 -6.96 -10.86 -9.16
CA ILE A 113 -7.15 -10.72 -7.71
C ILE A 113 -7.87 -11.96 -7.22
N GLU A 114 -7.24 -12.64 -6.26
CA GLU A 114 -7.84 -13.74 -5.51
C GLU A 114 -7.98 -13.33 -4.06
N SER A 115 -9.01 -13.83 -3.39
CA SER A 115 -9.20 -13.62 -1.96
C SER A 115 -9.73 -14.90 -1.32
N THR A 116 -9.46 -15.06 -0.03
CA THR A 116 -10.13 -16.08 0.78
C THR A 116 -11.63 -15.79 0.86
N ASP A 117 -12.42 -16.82 1.18
CA ASP A 117 -13.88 -16.73 1.37
C ASP A 117 -14.24 -16.07 2.71
N GLU A 118 -13.73 -14.85 2.93
CA GLU A 118 -14.11 -13.99 4.03
C GLU A 118 -14.55 -12.63 3.49
N TYR A 119 -15.68 -12.12 3.97
CA TYR A 119 -16.25 -10.86 3.47
C TYR A 119 -15.26 -9.69 3.52
N LYS A 120 -14.53 -9.55 4.64
CA LYS A 120 -13.51 -8.51 4.82
C LYS A 120 -12.34 -8.60 3.84
N THR A 121 -11.96 -9.81 3.40
CA THR A 121 -10.89 -9.98 2.40
C THR A 121 -11.39 -9.70 0.99
N ILE A 122 -12.61 -10.14 0.65
CA ILE A 122 -13.26 -9.86 -0.64
C ILE A 122 -13.42 -8.34 -0.83
N MET A 123 -13.98 -7.66 0.18
CA MET A 123 -14.19 -6.21 0.13
C MET A 123 -12.89 -5.41 0.09
N SER A 124 -11.84 -5.92 0.74
CA SER A 124 -10.50 -5.32 0.67
C SER A 124 -9.90 -5.41 -0.73
N GLY A 125 -10.05 -6.55 -1.40
CA GLY A 125 -9.62 -6.72 -2.80
C GLY A 125 -10.40 -5.82 -3.76
N TYR A 126 -11.72 -5.72 -3.57
CA TYR A 126 -12.57 -4.82 -4.36
C TYR A 126 -12.16 -3.34 -4.19
N ALA A 127 -11.91 -2.91 -2.95
CA ALA A 127 -11.48 -1.54 -2.67
C ALA A 127 -10.14 -1.18 -3.33
N GLU A 128 -9.19 -2.11 -3.31
CA GLU A 128 -7.91 -1.93 -3.99
C GLU A 128 -8.07 -1.85 -5.50
N MET A 129 -8.88 -2.73 -6.10
CA MET A 129 -9.18 -2.71 -7.54
C MET A 129 -9.78 -1.35 -7.95
N LEU A 130 -10.72 -0.81 -7.17
CA LEU A 130 -11.24 0.54 -7.38
C LEU A 130 -10.15 1.60 -7.30
N GLY A 131 -9.19 1.45 -6.39
CA GLY A 131 -8.03 2.33 -6.28
C GLY A 131 -7.15 2.31 -7.54
N VAL A 132 -6.91 1.12 -8.09
CA VAL A 132 -6.16 0.97 -9.34
C VAL A 132 -6.90 1.60 -10.52
N ASP A 133 -8.22 1.45 -10.61
CA ASP A 133 -9.01 2.00 -11.71
C ASP A 133 -9.24 3.52 -11.58
N HIS A 134 -9.22 4.05 -10.36
CA HIS A 134 -9.51 5.47 -10.10
C HIS A 134 -8.61 6.44 -10.88
N GLU A 135 -9.24 7.50 -11.39
CA GLU A 135 -8.60 8.60 -12.08
C GLU A 135 -8.40 9.78 -11.15
N ASP A 136 -7.24 10.41 -11.24
CA ASP A 136 -6.98 11.68 -10.59
C ASP A 136 -7.55 12.77 -11.50
N GLN A 137 -8.67 13.38 -11.08
CA GLN A 137 -9.32 14.50 -11.75
C GLN A 137 -8.52 15.80 -11.61
#